data_AF-A0A522WUI1-F1
#
_entry.id   AF-A0A522WUI1-F1
#
_cell.length_a   1.000
_cell.length_b   1.000
_cell.length_c   1.000
_cell.angle_alpha   90.00
_cell.angle_beta   90.00
_cell.angle_gamma   90.00
#
_symmetry.space_group_name_H-M   'P 1'
#
loop_
_entity.id
_entity.type
_entity.pdbx_description
1 polymer ?
#
loop_
_entity_poly.entity_id
_entity_poly.type
_entity_poly.pdbx_seq_one_letter_code
_entity_poly.pdbx_strand_id
1 'polypeptide(L)'
;MKASVQILIGIAFIALTACSTQEVKQDTNIVSAPAKLPTTPEDSLQSSAQNPPLTLLKNDKTLNLVRIMDGGACKNDFQGAKGAFLIYADPADIDRIKDEKGPQVFSDFEIKIQAFSTTAFQSAIDASNLNEDPFALGADEAQEKLMKQVSANFHNSVANAVNLFQQETSLTIDVVPFPPSFMFYQQGCDATHVEPVNR
;
A
#
# COMPACT_ATOMS: atom_id res chain seq x y z
N MET A 1 47.89 -36.97 -61.21
CA MET A 1 47.48 -35.59 -61.56
C MET A 1 47.03 -34.92 -60.24
N LYS A 2 47.79 -33.95 -59.71
CA LYS A 2 47.46 -32.48 -59.59
C LYS A 2 46.09 -32.25 -58.91
N ALA A 3 45.92 -31.51 -57.81
CA ALA A 3 46.41 -30.16 -57.46
C ALA A 3 46.14 -29.86 -55.94
N SER A 4 47.05 -29.19 -55.21
CA SER A 4 46.97 -27.80 -54.65
C SER A 4 45.98 -27.62 -53.45
N VAL A 5 46.35 -27.37 -52.18
CA VAL A 5 47.13 -26.32 -51.46
C VAL A 5 46.36 -24.99 -51.19
N GLN A 6 46.30 -24.62 -49.89
CA GLN A 6 45.94 -23.36 -49.18
C GLN A 6 44.44 -23.11 -48.89
N ILE A 7 44.04 -22.74 -47.66
CA ILE A 7 43.98 -21.32 -47.23
C ILE A 7 43.79 -21.16 -45.69
N LEU A 8 44.68 -20.31 -45.14
CA LEU A 8 44.56 -19.27 -44.10
C LEU A 8 44.01 -19.54 -42.69
N ILE A 9 44.95 -19.49 -41.73
CA ILE A 9 44.79 -19.21 -40.30
C ILE A 9 44.45 -17.72 -40.13
N GLY A 10 43.28 -17.41 -39.57
CA GLY A 10 42.92 -16.06 -39.14
C GLY A 10 43.43 -15.77 -37.74
N ILE A 11 44.48 -14.96 -37.64
CA ILE A 11 44.98 -14.40 -36.37
C ILE A 11 44.10 -13.19 -36.02
N ALA A 12 43.33 -13.28 -34.94
CA ALA A 12 42.58 -12.17 -34.38
C ALA A 12 43.53 -11.24 -33.61
N PHE A 13 43.70 -10.01 -34.12
CA PHE A 13 44.39 -8.92 -33.44
C PHE A 13 43.50 -8.36 -32.32
N ILE A 14 43.89 -8.57 -31.06
CA ILE A 14 43.30 -7.88 -29.91
C ILE A 14 43.99 -6.51 -29.80
N ALA A 15 43.30 -5.46 -30.23
CA ALA A 15 43.71 -4.09 -29.98
C ALA A 15 43.43 -3.72 -28.52
N LEU A 16 44.46 -3.73 -27.68
CA LEU A 16 44.44 -3.12 -26.35
C LEU A 16 44.62 -1.61 -26.50
N THR A 17 43.51 -0.87 -26.61
CA THR A 17 43.53 0.58 -26.40
C THR A 17 43.55 0.87 -24.90
N ALA A 18 44.75 1.03 -24.35
CA ALA A 18 44.95 1.70 -23.07
C ALA A 18 44.90 3.21 -23.29
N CYS A 19 43.78 3.87 -22.92
CA CYS A 19 43.74 5.32 -22.82
C CYS A 19 43.99 5.72 -21.36
N SER A 20 45.22 6.22 -21.16
CA SER A 20 45.73 6.89 -19.96
C SER A 20 45.13 8.30 -19.85
N THR A 21 44.48 8.54 -18.71
CA THR A 21 44.25 9.78 -17.95
C THR A 21 44.24 11.15 -18.66
N GLN A 22 43.17 11.91 -18.43
CA GLN A 22 43.31 13.33 -18.04
C GLN A 22 42.07 13.80 -17.25
N GLU A 23 42.24 14.12 -15.96
CA GLU A 23 41.26 14.95 -15.24
C GLU A 23 41.39 16.39 -15.76
N VAL A 24 40.35 16.87 -16.43
CA VAL A 24 40.20 18.28 -16.78
C VAL A 24 39.19 18.87 -15.79
N LYS A 25 39.70 19.68 -14.85
CA LYS A 25 38.86 20.64 -14.12
C LYS A 25 38.31 21.63 -15.13
N GLN A 26 36.99 21.60 -15.33
CA GLN A 26 36.27 22.62 -16.07
C GLN A 26 35.23 23.24 -15.12
N ASP A 27 35.61 24.35 -14.50
CA ASP A 27 34.64 25.36 -14.09
C ASP A 27 33.90 25.81 -15.35
N THR A 28 32.57 25.66 -15.39
CA THR A 28 31.60 26.75 -15.63
C THR A 28 30.16 26.19 -15.60
N ASN A 29 29.27 26.98 -15.01
CA ASN A 29 27.82 27.04 -15.21
C ASN A 29 26.93 26.06 -14.41
N ILE A 30 26.32 26.67 -13.39
CA ILE A 30 25.06 26.31 -12.76
C ILE A 30 24.03 26.01 -13.86
N VAL A 31 23.76 24.73 -14.07
CA VAL A 31 22.55 24.25 -14.74
C VAL A 31 21.62 23.79 -13.64
N SER A 32 20.50 24.50 -13.48
CA SER A 32 19.41 24.17 -12.57
C SER A 32 18.98 22.71 -12.79
N ALA A 33 19.05 21.92 -11.73
CA ALA A 33 18.52 20.56 -11.70
C ALA A 33 17.01 20.58 -12.04
N PRO A 34 16.50 19.59 -12.79
CA PRO A 34 15.07 19.45 -12.97
C PRO A 34 14.42 19.13 -11.62
N ALA A 35 13.24 19.72 -11.43
CA ALA A 35 12.43 19.67 -10.22
C ALA A 35 12.37 18.27 -9.58
N LYS A 36 12.70 18.23 -8.29
CA LYS A 36 12.47 17.12 -7.39
C LYS A 36 10.99 16.73 -7.49
N LEU A 37 10.70 15.52 -7.98
CA LEU A 37 9.38 14.92 -7.84
C LEU A 37 8.99 14.94 -6.35
N PRO A 38 7.68 15.10 -6.03
CA PRO A 38 7.23 15.12 -4.66
C PRO A 38 7.70 13.84 -3.96
N THR A 39 8.50 14.04 -2.92
CA THR A 39 8.97 12.99 -2.04
C THR A 39 7.75 12.49 -1.29
N THR A 40 7.21 11.34 -1.70
CA THR A 40 6.36 10.52 -0.83
C THR A 40 7.12 10.32 0.47
N PRO A 41 6.55 10.56 1.66
CA PRO A 41 7.26 10.30 2.89
C PRO A 41 7.33 8.78 3.10
N GLU A 42 8.35 8.15 2.50
CA GLU A 42 8.99 6.96 3.07
C GLU A 42 9.95 7.46 4.14
N ASP A 43 9.49 7.56 5.39
CA ASP A 43 10.28 7.15 6.56
C ASP A 43 9.47 7.32 7.85
N SER A 44 8.96 6.21 8.37
CA SER A 44 9.02 5.87 9.79
C SER A 44 8.39 4.48 9.98
N LEU A 45 9.09 3.44 9.52
CA LEU A 45 8.80 2.07 9.92
C LEU A 45 9.39 1.84 11.30
N GLN A 46 8.64 2.27 12.31
CA GLN A 46 8.85 1.88 13.70
C GLN A 46 7.50 1.39 14.23
N SER A 47 7.25 0.09 14.04
CA SER A 47 6.15 -0.66 14.64
C SER A 47 6.37 -0.66 16.16
N SER A 48 5.53 -0.03 16.97
CA SER A 48 4.36 -0.69 17.58
C SER A 48 3.55 0.31 18.44
N ALA A 49 3.71 1.62 18.22
CA ALA A 49 3.04 2.66 19.03
C ALA A 49 2.71 3.94 18.23
N GLN A 50 2.59 3.85 16.90
CA GLN A 50 2.21 5.01 16.11
C GLN A 50 0.71 5.23 16.29
N ASN A 51 0.32 6.37 16.84
CA ASN A 51 -1.08 6.78 16.80
C ASN A 51 -1.49 6.98 15.34
N PRO A 52 -2.71 6.57 14.94
CA PRO A 52 -3.23 6.86 13.61
C PRO A 52 -3.14 8.36 13.30
N PRO A 53 -2.73 8.75 12.07
CA PRO A 53 -2.75 10.16 11.67
C PRO A 53 -4.15 10.72 11.82
N LEU A 54 -4.30 11.88 12.45
CA LEU A 54 -5.63 12.49 12.65
C LEU A 54 -6.21 13.06 11.35
N THR A 55 -5.37 13.26 10.33
CA THR A 55 -5.77 13.85 9.05
C THR A 55 -5.12 13.15 7.87
N LEU A 56 -5.80 13.16 6.72
CA LEU A 56 -5.32 12.63 5.44
C LEU A 56 -5.60 13.65 4.33
N LEU A 57 -4.62 13.91 3.45
CA LEU A 57 -4.82 14.74 2.28
C LEU A 57 -5.26 13.87 1.08
N LYS A 58 -6.42 14.17 0.48
CA LYS A 58 -6.97 13.48 -0.70
C LYS A 58 -7.55 14.50 -1.67
N ASN A 59 -7.04 14.57 -2.90
CA ASN A 59 -7.51 15.49 -3.95
C ASN A 59 -7.62 16.95 -3.45
N ASP A 60 -6.56 17.46 -2.82
CA ASP A 60 -6.48 18.80 -2.20
C ASP A 60 -7.47 19.06 -1.04
N LYS A 61 -8.20 18.03 -0.58
CA LYS A 61 -9.05 18.09 0.61
C LYS A 61 -8.36 17.44 1.81
N THR A 62 -8.44 18.10 2.96
CA THR A 62 -8.03 17.52 4.24
C THR A 62 -9.22 16.77 4.84
N LEU A 63 -9.09 15.46 4.96
CA LEU A 63 -10.06 14.59 5.61
C LEU A 63 -9.63 14.33 7.06
N ASN A 64 -10.59 14.24 7.97
CA ASN A 64 -10.35 13.96 9.39
C ASN A 64 -10.61 12.49 9.71
N LEU A 65 -9.80 11.90 10.58
CA LEU A 65 -10.06 10.58 11.12
C LEU A 65 -11.35 10.62 11.94
N VAL A 66 -12.37 9.90 11.49
CA VAL A 66 -13.68 9.85 12.16
C VAL A 66 -13.94 8.52 12.84
N ARG A 67 -13.29 7.44 12.38
CA ARG A 67 -13.49 6.10 12.96
C ARG A 67 -12.30 5.20 12.71
N ILE A 68 -12.03 4.32 13.67
CA ILE A 68 -11.17 3.16 13.53
C ILE A 68 -12.09 1.93 13.55
N MET A 69 -11.99 1.08 12.53
CA MET A 69 -12.77 -0.15 12.41
C MET A 69 -11.84 -1.34 12.45
N ASP A 70 -12.15 -2.32 13.30
CA ASP A 70 -11.46 -3.60 13.30
C ASP A 70 -11.99 -4.49 12.16
N GLY A 71 -11.13 -5.36 11.66
CA GLY A 71 -11.55 -6.47 10.81
C GLY A 71 -10.58 -7.62 10.85
N GLY A 72 -11.07 -8.74 10.33
CA GLY A 72 -10.40 -10.02 10.32
C GLY A 72 -10.86 -10.80 9.09
N ALA A 73 -9.95 -11.57 8.52
CA ALA A 73 -10.23 -12.44 7.40
C ALA A 73 -9.34 -13.68 7.46
N CYS A 74 -9.95 -14.83 7.19
CA CYS A 74 -9.25 -16.10 7.04
C CYS A 74 -9.21 -16.47 5.56
N LYS A 75 -8.01 -16.75 5.04
CA LYS A 75 -7.82 -17.31 3.71
C LYS A 75 -8.17 -18.80 3.68
N ASN A 76 -7.88 -19.49 4.78
CA ASN A 76 -8.18 -20.89 5.04
C ASN A 76 -8.10 -21.15 6.56
N ASP A 77 -8.29 -22.40 6.99
CA ASP A 77 -8.30 -22.78 8.41
C ASP A 77 -6.98 -22.47 9.14
N PHE A 78 -5.88 -22.27 8.42
CA PHE A 78 -4.55 -22.05 8.98
C PHE A 78 -4.06 -20.60 8.86
N GLN A 79 -4.53 -19.89 7.83
CA GLN A 79 -3.95 -18.61 7.42
C GLN A 79 -4.98 -17.49 7.37
N GLY A 80 -4.58 -16.32 7.85
CA GLY A 80 -5.39 -15.12 7.77
C GLY A 80 -4.70 -13.91 8.37
N ALA A 81 -5.46 -12.85 8.56
CA ALA A 81 -5.00 -11.67 9.27
C ALA A 81 -6.13 -10.99 10.03
N LYS A 82 -5.76 -10.20 11.02
CA LYS A 82 -6.63 -9.20 11.64
C LYS A 82 -5.91 -7.86 11.75
N GLY A 83 -6.68 -6.79 11.90
CA GLY A 83 -6.18 -5.47 12.27
C GLY A 83 -7.25 -4.42 12.07
N ALA A 84 -6.83 -3.17 11.95
CA ALA A 84 -7.70 -2.02 11.86
C ALA A 84 -7.60 -1.29 10.52
N PHE A 85 -8.69 -0.62 10.16
CA PHE A 85 -8.79 0.32 9.05
C PHE A 85 -9.25 1.66 9.60
N LEU A 86 -8.74 2.73 9.00
CA LEU A 86 -9.00 4.10 9.37
C LEU A 86 -9.98 4.69 8.38
N ILE A 87 -11.04 5.31 8.90
CA ILE A 87 -12.02 6.03 8.09
C ILE A 87 -11.75 7.51 8.26
N TYR A 88 -11.46 8.15 7.14
CA TYR A 88 -11.34 9.58 7.03
C TYR A 88 -12.55 10.16 6.32
N ALA A 89 -13.00 11.33 6.73
CA ALA A 89 -14.13 12.01 6.09
C ALA A 89 -13.93 13.53 6.04
N ASP A 90 -14.51 14.18 5.03
CA ASP A 90 -14.51 15.63 4.88
C ASP A 90 -15.44 16.26 5.94
N PRO A 91 -14.92 17.09 6.86
CA PRO A 91 -15.74 17.70 7.91
C PRO A 91 -16.87 18.58 7.33
N ALA A 92 -16.66 19.24 6.19
CA ALA A 92 -17.68 20.09 5.59
C ALA A 92 -18.87 19.27 5.07
N ASP A 93 -18.61 18.08 4.51
CA ASP A 93 -19.67 17.17 4.08
C ASP A 93 -20.44 16.61 5.28
N ILE A 94 -19.74 16.33 6.39
CA ILE A 94 -20.38 15.86 7.62
C ILE A 94 -21.37 16.90 8.14
N ASP A 95 -20.94 18.16 8.27
CA ASP A 95 -21.77 19.23 8.82
C ASP A 95 -22.99 19.48 7.92
N ARG A 96 -22.77 19.59 6.60
CA ARG A 96 -23.86 19.72 5.63
C ARG A 96 -24.86 18.57 5.72
N ILE A 97 -24.40 17.32 5.77
CA ILE A 97 -25.29 16.15 5.83
C ILE A 97 -26.06 16.10 7.14
N LYS A 98 -25.45 16.49 8.28
CA LYS A 98 -26.16 16.60 9.56
C LYS A 98 -27.31 17.61 9.47
N ASP A 99 -27.07 18.76 8.85
CA ASP A 99 -28.09 19.81 8.68
C ASP A 99 -29.21 19.38 7.71
N GLU A 100 -28.86 18.69 6.61
CA GLU A 100 -29.82 18.30 5.57
C GLU A 100 -30.63 17.04 5.91
N LYS A 101 -29.99 16.03 6.53
CA LYS A 101 -30.54 14.67 6.70
C LYS A 101 -30.67 14.23 8.16
N GLY A 102 -30.12 15.00 9.09
CA GLY A 102 -30.05 14.64 10.51
C GLY A 102 -28.87 13.72 10.83
N PRO A 103 -28.41 13.69 12.10
CA PRO A 103 -27.22 12.94 12.51
C PRO A 103 -27.39 11.41 12.50
N GLN A 104 -28.63 10.90 12.47
CA GLN A 104 -28.91 9.46 12.55
C GLN A 104 -28.41 8.70 11.31
N VAL A 105 -28.31 9.36 10.16
CA VAL A 105 -27.87 8.75 8.89
C VAL A 105 -26.44 8.18 8.96
N PHE A 106 -25.60 8.70 9.87
CA PHE A 106 -24.22 8.25 10.01
C PHE A 106 -24.11 6.84 10.58
N SER A 107 -25.11 6.37 11.34
CA SER A 107 -25.14 4.97 11.78
C SER A 107 -25.25 4.02 10.57
N ASP A 108 -26.11 4.36 9.60
CA ASP A 108 -26.26 3.57 8.37
C ASP A 108 -24.99 3.64 7.51
N PHE A 109 -24.32 4.79 7.50
CA PHE A 109 -23.04 4.95 6.82
C PHE A 109 -21.95 4.07 7.44
N GLU A 110 -21.84 4.04 8.77
CA GLU A 110 -20.88 3.16 9.46
C GLU A 110 -21.13 1.69 9.12
N ILE A 111 -22.39 1.24 9.12
CA ILE A 111 -22.74 -0.14 8.75
C ILE A 111 -22.32 -0.45 7.30
N LYS A 112 -22.62 0.45 6.36
CA LYS A 112 -22.22 0.28 4.94
C LYS A 112 -20.70 0.22 4.79
N ILE A 113 -19.98 1.12 5.47
CA ILE A 113 -18.52 1.19 5.42
C ILE A 113 -17.89 -0.08 6.01
N GLN A 114 -18.37 -0.54 7.16
CA GLN A 114 -17.89 -1.79 7.77
C GLN A 114 -18.11 -2.98 6.82
N ALA A 115 -19.28 -3.07 6.19
CA ALA A 115 -19.62 -4.19 5.30
C ALA A 115 -18.68 -4.27 4.08
N PHE A 116 -18.51 -3.16 3.35
CA PHE A 116 -17.61 -3.18 2.19
C PHE A 116 -16.14 -3.31 2.61
N SER A 117 -15.73 -2.75 3.75
CA SER A 117 -14.34 -2.83 4.23
C SER A 117 -13.98 -4.25 4.63
N THR A 118 -14.90 -4.95 5.30
CA THR A 118 -14.73 -6.37 5.64
C THR A 118 -14.59 -7.23 4.37
N THR A 119 -15.42 -6.97 3.36
CA THR A 119 -15.38 -7.67 2.07
C THR A 119 -14.08 -7.40 1.32
N ALA A 120 -13.63 -6.13 1.30
CA ALA A 120 -12.36 -5.74 0.69
C ALA A 120 -11.16 -6.36 1.42
N PHE A 121 -11.22 -6.48 2.75
CA PHE A 121 -10.16 -7.12 3.52
C PHE A 121 -10.09 -8.63 3.28
N GLN A 122 -11.22 -9.32 3.22
CA GLN A 122 -11.26 -10.72 2.81
C GLN A 122 -10.62 -10.91 1.43
N SER A 123 -11.02 -10.08 0.46
CA SER A 123 -10.45 -10.12 -0.91
C SER A 123 -8.94 -9.86 -0.90
N ALA A 124 -8.47 -8.94 -0.05
CA ALA A 124 -7.06 -8.64 0.08
C ALA A 124 -6.26 -9.81 0.65
N ILE A 125 -6.81 -10.50 1.65
CA ILE A 125 -6.22 -11.69 2.25
C ILE A 125 -6.19 -12.86 1.29
N ASP A 126 -7.27 -13.10 0.55
CA ASP A 126 -7.33 -14.15 -0.47
C ASP A 126 -6.28 -13.92 -1.58
N ALA A 127 -6.07 -12.67 -1.98
CA ALA A 127 -5.06 -12.27 -2.97
C ALA A 127 -3.61 -12.25 -2.44
N SER A 128 -3.40 -12.37 -1.13
CA SER A 128 -2.06 -12.26 -0.52
C SER A 128 -1.38 -13.62 -0.34
N ASN A 129 -0.06 -13.64 -0.43
CA ASN A 129 0.72 -14.83 -0.08
C ASN A 129 1.10 -14.76 1.39
N LEU A 130 0.35 -15.48 2.24
CA LEU A 130 0.55 -15.46 3.69
C LEU A 130 1.65 -16.44 4.16
N ASN A 131 2.31 -17.14 3.25
CA ASN A 131 3.41 -18.04 3.61
C ASN A 131 4.64 -17.23 4.07
N GLU A 132 5.49 -17.86 4.88
CA GLU A 132 6.81 -17.31 5.21
C GLU A 132 7.60 -17.05 3.92
N ASP A 133 8.29 -15.90 3.86
CA ASP A 133 9.15 -15.55 2.75
C ASP A 133 10.54 -16.18 2.96
N PRO A 134 10.91 -17.22 2.20
CA PRO A 134 12.19 -17.90 2.38
C PRO A 134 13.39 -17.05 1.94
N PHE A 135 13.16 -15.90 1.32
CA PHE A 135 14.19 -14.97 0.85
C PHE A 135 14.34 -13.72 1.71
N ALA A 136 13.50 -13.55 2.73
CA ALA A 136 13.63 -12.41 3.65
C ALA A 136 14.89 -12.54 4.51
N LEU A 137 15.56 -11.42 4.77
CA LEU A 137 16.79 -11.39 5.59
C LEU A 137 16.47 -11.45 7.09
N GLY A 138 15.19 -11.36 7.47
CA GLY A 138 14.69 -11.49 8.83
C GLY A 138 13.16 -11.42 8.93
N ALA A 139 12.63 -11.70 10.12
CA ALA A 139 11.18 -11.71 10.38
C ALA A 139 10.53 -10.33 10.19
N ASP A 140 11.22 -9.26 10.60
CA ASP A 140 10.72 -7.89 10.47
C ASP A 140 10.53 -7.48 9.00
N GLU A 141 11.50 -7.82 8.14
CA GLU A 141 11.42 -7.55 6.70
C GLU A 141 10.30 -8.37 6.04
N ALA A 142 10.19 -9.66 6.38
CA ALA A 142 9.11 -10.51 5.88
C ALA A 142 7.74 -9.95 6.26
N GLN A 143 7.58 -9.51 7.50
CA GLN A 143 6.35 -8.91 8.00
C GLN A 143 6.05 -7.58 7.31
N GLU A 144 7.05 -6.72 7.12
CA GLU A 144 6.88 -5.45 6.41
C GLU A 144 6.41 -5.66 4.96
N LYS A 145 7.06 -6.59 4.24
CA LYS A 145 6.67 -6.93 2.87
C LYS A 145 5.24 -7.45 2.81
N LEU A 146 4.85 -8.30 3.76
CA LEU A 146 3.49 -8.81 3.83
C LEU A 146 2.48 -7.70 4.16
N MET A 147 2.79 -6.82 5.11
CA MET A 147 1.96 -5.65 5.42
C MET A 147 1.76 -4.75 4.19
N LYS A 148 2.81 -4.48 3.42
CA LYS A 148 2.73 -3.72 2.16
C LYS A 148 1.84 -4.41 1.14
N GLN A 149 1.99 -5.73 0.96
CA GLN A 149 1.18 -6.51 0.02
C GLN A 149 -0.31 -6.46 0.40
N VAL A 150 -0.65 -6.76 1.67
CA VAL A 150 -2.04 -6.72 2.13
C VAL A 150 -2.62 -5.32 2.02
N SER A 151 -1.85 -4.28 2.34
CA SER A 151 -2.30 -2.90 2.24
C SER A 151 -2.63 -2.49 0.80
N ALA A 152 -1.76 -2.83 -0.15
CA ALA A 152 -1.99 -2.58 -1.56
C ALA A 152 -3.22 -3.33 -2.08
N ASN A 153 -3.36 -4.60 -1.72
CA ASN A 153 -4.51 -5.41 -2.12
C ASN A 153 -5.82 -4.87 -1.53
N PHE A 154 -5.82 -4.41 -0.28
CA PHE A 154 -6.97 -3.79 0.36
C PHE A 154 -7.36 -2.49 -0.35
N HIS A 155 -6.39 -1.61 -0.60
CA HIS A 155 -6.63 -0.35 -1.29
C HIS A 155 -7.28 -0.57 -2.67
N ASN A 156 -6.77 -1.53 -3.43
CA ASN A 156 -7.33 -1.89 -4.73
C ASN A 156 -8.75 -2.46 -4.59
N SER A 157 -8.99 -3.31 -3.59
CA SER A 157 -10.28 -3.98 -3.38
C SER A 157 -11.37 -3.02 -2.90
N VAL A 158 -11.02 -2.00 -2.12
CA VAL A 158 -11.99 -1.08 -1.51
C VAL A 158 -12.35 0.10 -2.42
N ALA A 159 -11.50 0.44 -3.39
CA ALA A 159 -11.60 1.67 -4.19
C ALA A 159 -12.97 1.87 -4.86
N ASN A 160 -13.51 0.82 -5.51
CA ASN A 160 -14.81 0.92 -6.17
C ASN A 160 -15.96 1.14 -5.18
N ALA A 161 -15.93 0.44 -4.04
CA ALA A 161 -16.96 0.57 -3.01
C ALA A 161 -16.96 1.98 -2.38
N VAL A 162 -15.77 2.54 -2.12
CA VAL A 162 -15.62 3.93 -1.67
C VAL A 162 -16.22 4.90 -2.69
N ASN A 163 -15.89 4.74 -3.97
CA ASN A 163 -16.41 5.62 -5.02
C ASN A 163 -17.94 5.55 -5.11
N LEU A 164 -18.53 4.35 -5.07
CA LEU A 164 -19.99 4.17 -5.08
C LEU A 164 -20.64 4.79 -3.85
N PHE A 165 -20.07 4.55 -2.67
CA PHE A 165 -20.55 5.14 -1.42
C PHE A 165 -20.56 6.67 -1.49
N GLN A 166 -19.48 7.28 -1.98
CA GLN A 166 -19.39 8.73 -2.13
C GLN A 166 -20.44 9.28 -3.12
N GLN A 167 -20.70 8.56 -4.23
CA GLN A 167 -21.74 8.94 -5.20
C GLN A 167 -23.15 8.86 -4.60
N GLU A 168 -23.45 7.82 -3.82
CA GLU A 168 -24.75 7.62 -3.19
C GLU A 168 -25.03 8.62 -2.06
N THR A 169 -24.00 8.94 -1.27
CA THR A 169 -24.18 9.66 0.00
C THR A 169 -23.80 11.13 -0.06
N SER A 170 -22.99 11.53 -1.05
CA SER A 170 -22.26 12.80 -1.12
C SER A 170 -21.23 13.03 0.01
N LEU A 171 -20.95 12.02 0.83
CA LEU A 171 -19.94 12.12 1.88
C LEU A 171 -18.57 11.74 1.33
N THR A 172 -17.66 12.71 1.19
CA THR A 172 -16.28 12.45 0.80
C THR A 172 -15.56 11.68 1.90
N ILE A 173 -15.24 10.40 1.66
CA ILE A 173 -14.47 9.56 2.59
C ILE A 173 -13.17 9.00 2.00
N ASP A 174 -12.31 8.48 2.86
CA ASP A 174 -11.32 7.50 2.49
C ASP A 174 -11.26 6.38 3.53
N VAL A 175 -10.91 5.18 3.08
CA VAL A 175 -10.73 4.02 3.95
C VAL A 175 -9.36 3.44 3.68
N VAL A 176 -8.49 3.52 4.69
CA VAL A 176 -7.09 3.09 4.56
C VAL A 176 -6.77 2.02 5.60
N PRO A 177 -5.95 1.01 5.25
CA PRO A 177 -5.47 0.06 6.24
C PRO A 177 -4.57 0.76 7.26
N PHE A 178 -4.49 0.21 8.47
CA PHE A 178 -3.53 0.63 9.49
C PHE A 178 -2.51 -0.48 9.74
N PRO A 179 -1.44 -0.57 8.91
CA PRO A 179 -0.48 -1.67 8.96
C PRO A 179 0.10 -1.97 10.35
N PRO A 180 0.42 -0.97 11.21
CA PRO A 180 0.92 -1.26 12.55
C PRO A 180 0.00 -2.10 13.44
N SER A 181 -1.29 -2.22 13.09
CA SER A 181 -2.25 -3.09 13.80
C SER A 181 -2.36 -4.50 13.24
N PHE A 182 -1.70 -4.80 12.12
CA PHE A 182 -1.84 -6.09 11.47
C PHE A 182 -1.18 -7.21 12.25
N MET A 183 -1.94 -8.29 12.44
CA MET A 183 -1.46 -9.57 12.95
C MET A 183 -1.77 -10.64 11.91
N PHE A 184 -0.75 -11.38 11.50
CA PHE A 184 -0.87 -12.47 10.53
C PHE A 184 -0.87 -13.83 11.22
N TYR A 185 -1.71 -14.72 10.72
CA TYR A 185 -1.87 -16.07 11.20
C TYR A 185 -1.35 -17.05 10.15
N GLN A 186 -0.59 -18.05 10.59
CA GLN A 186 -0.04 -19.11 9.73
C GLN A 186 -0.25 -20.53 10.29
N GLN A 187 -0.74 -20.66 11.53
CA GLN A 187 -0.89 -21.93 12.25
C GLN A 187 -2.28 -22.09 12.87
N GLY A 188 -3.30 -21.52 12.24
CA GLY A 188 -4.68 -21.49 12.73
C GLY A 188 -5.24 -20.08 12.60
N CYS A 189 -6.34 -19.95 11.87
CA CYS A 189 -7.02 -18.68 11.72
C CYS A 189 -8.33 -18.66 12.53
N ASP A 190 -8.33 -17.88 13.60
CA ASP A 190 -9.55 -17.47 14.32
C ASP A 190 -9.74 -15.96 14.17
N ALA A 191 -9.71 -15.50 12.91
CA ALA A 191 -10.14 -14.16 12.56
C ALA A 191 -11.64 -14.17 12.27
N THR A 192 -12.44 -14.69 13.21
CA THR A 192 -13.90 -14.62 13.12
C THR A 192 -14.36 -13.17 13.24
N HIS A 193 -15.36 -12.80 12.42
CA HIS A 193 -15.88 -11.43 12.29
C HIS A 193 -16.15 -10.79 13.65
N VAL A 194 -15.48 -9.66 13.93
CA VAL A 194 -15.79 -8.81 15.08
C VAL A 194 -17.19 -8.24 14.87
N GLU A 195 -18.18 -8.78 15.59
CA GLU A 195 -19.54 -8.22 15.56
C GLU A 195 -19.51 -6.75 16.03
N PRO A 196 -20.30 -5.86 15.40
CA PRO A 196 -20.43 -4.51 15.89
C PRO A 196 -21.02 -4.55 17.30
N VAL A 197 -20.25 -4.08 18.29
CA VAL A 197 -20.75 -3.82 19.63
C VAL A 197 -21.74 -2.65 19.51
N ASN A 198 -23.04 -2.96 19.45
CA ASN A 198 -24.10 -1.98 19.63
C ASN A 198 -23.92 -1.35 21.02
N ARG A 199 -23.45 -0.10 21.07
CA ARG A 199 -23.51 0.75 22.27
C ARG A 199 -24.35 1.97 21.97
#